data_AF-A0A3B3ZDI0-F1
#
_entry.id   AF-A0A3B3ZDI0-F1
#
_cell.length_a   1.000
_cell.length_b   1.000
_cell.length_c   1.000
_cell.angle_alpha   90.00
_cell.angle_beta   90.00
_cell.angle_gamma   90.00
#
_symmetry.space_group_name_H-M   'P 1'
#
loop_
_entity.id
_entity.type
_entity.pdbx_description
1 polymer ?
#
loop_
_entity_poly.entity_id
_entity_poly.type
_entity_poly.pdbx_seq_one_letter_code
_entity_poly.pdbx_strand_id
1 'polypeptide(L)'
;MYAVYRQAHSPTAVEFSVYCNFISSTEKNLVVGGTSQLFVYRIIHDVEVTAFTQHGKPRKEKLEQVASFSLFGNIMSMESVQLVGSTRDALLLSFKDAKLSVVEYDPGTHDLKTLSLHYFEEPELRVSPV
;
A
#
# COMPACT_ATOMS: atom_id res chain seq x y z
N MET A 1 27.95 21.29 13.16
CA MET A 1 26.96 20.85 14.17
C MET A 1 26.32 19.58 13.65
N TYR A 2 26.32 18.49 14.41
CA TYR A 2 25.77 17.19 13.97
C TYR A 2 24.42 16.95 14.66
N ALA A 3 23.44 16.45 13.92
CA ALA A 3 22.12 16.08 14.43
C ALA A 3 21.70 14.72 13.85
N VAL A 4 20.85 13.99 14.57
CA VAL A 4 20.32 12.68 14.17
C VAL A 4 18.80 12.74 14.21
N TYR A 5 18.15 12.28 13.15
CA TYR A 5 16.69 12.17 13.08
C TYR A 5 16.22 10.81 13.59
N ARG A 6 15.13 10.81 14.38
CA ARG A 6 14.43 9.58 14.79
C ARG A 6 12.93 9.84 14.78
N GLN A 7 12.18 8.89 14.21
CA GLN A 7 10.73 8.92 14.19
C GLN A 7 10.16 8.14 15.38
N ALA A 8 9.38 8.80 16.23
CA ALA A 8 8.77 8.17 17.41
C ALA A 8 7.48 7.40 17.07
N HIS A 9 6.68 7.93 16.16
CA HIS A 9 5.41 7.33 15.74
C HIS A 9 5.29 7.36 14.21
N SER A 10 4.74 6.28 13.65
CA SER A 10 4.38 6.24 12.23
C SER A 10 3.20 7.18 11.95
N PRO A 11 3.16 7.83 10.78
CA PRO A 11 1.95 8.48 10.29
C PRO A 11 0.77 7.51 10.28
N THR A 12 -0.41 8.02 10.63
CA THR A 12 -1.66 7.26 10.71
C THR A 12 -2.69 7.69 9.67
N ALA A 13 -2.39 8.74 8.90
CA ALA A 13 -3.27 9.23 7.85
C ALA A 13 -3.33 8.22 6.69
N VAL A 14 -4.51 8.12 6.07
CA VAL A 14 -4.75 7.35 4.85
C VAL A 14 -5.16 8.32 3.77
N GLU A 15 -4.46 8.29 2.64
CA GLU A 15 -4.67 9.20 1.50
C GLU A 15 -5.13 8.43 0.26
N PHE A 16 -4.67 7.18 0.11
CA PHE A 16 -4.96 6.32 -1.03
C PHE A 16 -5.42 4.94 -0.57
N SER A 17 -6.30 4.32 -1.34
CA SER A 17 -6.77 2.95 -1.09
C SER A 17 -7.03 2.24 -2.41
N VAL A 18 -6.56 0.99 -2.52
CA VAL A 18 -6.76 0.13 -3.68
C VAL A 18 -7.16 -1.27 -3.21
N TYR A 19 -8.07 -1.92 -3.94
CA TYR A 19 -8.54 -3.26 -3.63
C TYR A 19 -8.12 -4.26 -4.71
N CYS A 20 -7.05 -5.01 -4.44
CA CYS A 20 -6.33 -5.80 -5.45
C CYS A 20 -5.79 -7.13 -4.87
N ASN A 21 -5.37 -8.04 -5.75
CA ASN A 21 -4.77 -9.33 -5.42
C ASN A 21 -3.29 -9.17 -5.05
N PHE A 22 -3.01 -8.44 -3.97
CA PHE A 22 -1.66 -8.02 -3.64
C PHE A 22 -0.81 -9.16 -3.04
N ILE A 23 -1.31 -9.82 -1.99
CA ILE A 23 -0.58 -10.92 -1.32
C ILE A 23 -0.80 -12.23 -2.03
N SER A 24 -1.99 -12.50 -2.58
CA SER A 24 -2.33 -13.77 -3.23
C SER A 24 -3.25 -13.53 -4.42
N SER A 25 -3.25 -14.46 -5.38
CA SER A 25 -4.21 -14.49 -6.48
C SER A 25 -5.60 -14.96 -6.05
N THR A 26 -5.72 -15.54 -4.85
CA THR A 26 -6.94 -16.19 -4.36
C THR A 26 -7.83 -15.25 -3.55
N GLU A 27 -7.23 -14.26 -2.90
CA GLU A 27 -7.93 -13.30 -2.05
C GLU A 27 -7.48 -11.89 -2.36
N LYS A 28 -8.44 -10.97 -2.40
CA LYS A 28 -8.14 -9.55 -2.52
C LYS A 28 -7.84 -8.94 -1.17
N ASN A 29 -6.89 -8.01 -1.17
CA ASN A 29 -6.49 -7.23 -0.02
C ASN A 29 -6.90 -5.78 -0.22
N LEU A 30 -7.24 -5.11 0.88
CA LEU A 30 -7.35 -3.65 0.92
C LEU A 30 -5.96 -3.10 1.20
N VAL A 31 -5.33 -2.52 0.18
CA VAL A 31 -4.05 -1.82 0.31
C VAL A 31 -4.34 -0.35 0.53
N VAL A 32 -3.79 0.22 1.60
CA VAL A 32 -3.92 1.66 1.88
C VAL A 32 -2.54 2.29 1.97
N GLY A 33 -2.41 3.49 1.42
CA GLY A 33 -1.20 4.29 1.43
C GLY A 33 -1.47 5.65 2.04
N GLY A 34 -0.51 6.17 2.78
CA GLY A 34 -0.57 7.54 3.29
C GLY A 34 0.80 8.02 3.70
N THR A 35 1.17 9.23 3.31
CA THR A 35 2.52 9.79 3.47
C THR A 35 3.57 8.78 3.00
N SER A 36 4.42 8.26 3.89
CA SER A 36 5.50 7.32 3.60
C SER A 36 5.18 5.88 4.02
N GLN A 37 3.92 5.54 4.31
CA GLN A 37 3.52 4.23 4.82
C GLN A 37 2.54 3.55 3.88
N LEU A 38 2.67 2.23 3.74
CA LEU A 38 1.75 1.37 3.00
C LEU A 38 1.32 0.22 3.90
N PHE A 39 0.02 0.04 4.08
CA PHE A 39 -0.56 -1.02 4.91
C PHE A 39 -1.45 -1.91 4.05
N VAL A 40 -1.45 -3.21 4.33
CA VAL A 40 -2.26 -4.20 3.62
C VAL A 40 -3.19 -4.86 4.61
N TYR A 41 -4.47 -4.87 4.31
CA TYR A 41 -5.53 -5.43 5.15
C TYR A 41 -6.26 -6.58 4.46
N ARG A 42 -6.61 -7.59 5.26
CA ARG A 42 -7.60 -8.62 4.93
C ARG A 42 -8.91 -8.29 5.66
N ILE A 43 -10.04 -8.53 4.99
CA ILE A 43 -11.38 -8.38 5.59
C ILE A 43 -11.76 -9.70 6.25
N ILE A 44 -11.97 -9.67 7.56
CA ILE A 44 -12.49 -10.79 8.34
C ILE A 44 -13.99 -10.56 8.55
N HIS A 45 -14.80 -11.52 8.11
CA HIS A 45 -16.23 -11.55 8.37
C HIS A 45 -16.52 -12.40 9.62
N ASP A 46 -17.59 -12.07 10.35
CA ASP A 46 -18.07 -12.80 11.52
C ASP A 46 -17.01 -12.95 12.63
N VAL A 47 -16.44 -11.82 13.06
CA VAL A 47 -15.62 -11.82 14.26
C VAL A 47 -16.50 -12.18 15.47
N GLU A 48 -16.31 -13.39 16.00
CA GLU A 48 -16.95 -13.82 17.25
C GLU A 48 -16.44 -12.94 18.39
N VAL A 49 -17.23 -11.94 18.75
CA VAL A 49 -17.02 -11.21 20.00
C VAL A 49 -17.74 -12.01 21.07
N THR A 50 -17.02 -12.44 22.10
CA THR A 50 -17.50 -13.11 23.33
C THR A 50 -18.39 -12.19 24.18
N ALA A 51 -19.27 -11.42 23.56
CA ALA A 51 -20.27 -10.60 24.24
C ALA A 51 -21.59 -11.40 24.34
N PHE A 52 -21.91 -11.80 25.57
CA PHE A 52 -23.19 -12.38 25.96
C PHE A 52 -24.32 -11.38 25.75
N THR A 53 -24.88 -11.25 24.55
CA THR A 53 -26.14 -10.52 24.36
C THR A 53 -27.10 -11.32 23.47
N GLN A 54 -28.22 -11.75 24.07
CA GLN A 54 -29.26 -12.62 23.51
C GLN A 54 -30.19 -11.97 22.45
N HIS A 55 -29.73 -10.96 21.70
CA HIS A 55 -30.52 -10.35 20.62
C HIS A 55 -29.70 -10.24 19.35
N GLY A 56 -30.18 -10.87 18.28
CA GLY A 56 -29.71 -10.86 16.88
C GLY A 56 -28.23 -10.49 16.68
N LYS A 57 -27.35 -11.48 16.45
CA LYS A 57 -25.91 -11.26 16.23
C LYS A 57 -25.69 -10.17 15.17
N PRO A 58 -25.18 -8.97 15.52
CA PRO A 58 -24.75 -8.02 14.51
C PRO A 58 -23.52 -8.60 13.82
N ARG A 59 -23.57 -8.71 12.49
CA ARG A 59 -22.43 -9.10 11.67
C ARG A 59 -21.31 -8.08 11.93
N LYS A 60 -20.23 -8.51 12.60
CA LYS A 60 -19.07 -7.66 12.89
C LYS A 60 -17.97 -8.00 11.89
N GLU A 61 -17.63 -7.01 11.08
CA GLU A 61 -16.51 -7.07 10.14
C GLU A 61 -15.30 -6.38 10.76
N LYS A 62 -14.10 -6.93 10.50
CA LYS A 62 -12.83 -6.39 10.99
C LYS A 62 -11.81 -6.37 9.87
N LEU A 63 -11.00 -5.32 9.83
CA LEU A 63 -9.79 -5.28 9.02
C LEU A 63 -8.62 -5.83 9.85
N GLU A 64 -7.99 -6.88 9.35
CA GLU A 64 -6.76 -7.44 9.89
C GLU A 64 -5.58 -6.96 9.05
N GLN A 65 -4.63 -6.25 9.67
CA GLN A 65 -3.41 -5.83 9.00
C GLN A 65 -2.51 -7.05 8.79
N VAL A 66 -2.26 -7.39 7.54
CA VAL A 66 -1.46 -8.56 7.14
C VAL A 66 -0.05 -8.18 6.68
N ALA A 67 0.17 -6.93 6.25
CA ALA A 67 1.48 -6.40 5.88
C ALA A 67 1.59 -4.89 6.12
N SER A 68 2.81 -4.40 6.30
CA SER A 68 3.14 -2.98 6.48
C SER A 68 4.52 -2.69 5.91
N PHE A 69 4.64 -1.63 5.13
CA PHE A 69 5.90 -1.23 4.50
C PHE A 69 6.14 0.27 4.69
N SER A 70 7.38 0.60 5.05
CA SER A 70 7.85 1.98 5.14
C SER A 70 8.62 2.35 3.88
N LEU A 71 8.25 3.47 3.29
CA LEU A 71 8.82 4.00 2.07
C LEU A 71 9.70 5.21 2.38
N PHE A 72 10.72 5.46 1.56
CA PHE A 72 11.58 6.64 1.67
C PHE A 72 11.11 7.77 0.73
N GLY A 73 9.81 8.04 0.77
CA GLY A 73 9.17 9.07 -0.04
C GLY A 73 7.67 9.10 0.22
N ASN A 74 7.05 10.26 0.02
CA ASN A 74 5.61 10.40 0.16
C ASN A 74 4.91 9.90 -1.10
N ILE A 75 3.94 9.02 -0.91
CA ILE A 75 3.05 8.54 -1.96
C ILE A 75 2.21 9.73 -2.45
N MET A 76 2.17 9.95 -3.76
CA MET A 76 1.38 11.00 -4.40
C MET A 76 0.18 10.45 -5.16
N SER A 77 0.24 9.19 -5.59
CA SER A 77 -0.83 8.41 -6.19
C SER A 77 -0.47 6.93 -6.13
N MET A 78 -1.49 6.07 -6.13
CA MET A 78 -1.34 4.62 -6.03
C MET A 78 -2.40 3.92 -6.87
N GLU A 79 -1.97 3.01 -7.74
CA GLU A 79 -2.85 2.18 -8.57
C GLU A 79 -2.35 0.73 -8.61
N SER A 80 -3.21 -0.22 -8.99
CA SER A 80 -2.84 -1.63 -9.15
C SER A 80 -3.00 -2.12 -10.58
N VAL A 81 -2.09 -2.98 -11.03
CA VAL A 81 -2.19 -3.66 -12.33
C VAL A 81 -1.74 -5.12 -12.21
N GLN A 82 -2.46 -6.01 -12.89
CA GLN A 82 -1.97 -7.37 -13.10
C GLN A 82 -1.07 -7.41 -14.34
N LEU A 83 0.22 -7.67 -14.14
CA LEU A 83 1.17 -7.80 -15.24
C LEU A 83 1.00 -9.15 -15.95
N VAL A 84 1.35 -9.20 -17.23
CA VAL A 84 1.27 -10.43 -18.04
C VAL A 84 2.17 -11.52 -17.43
N GLY A 85 1.59 -12.69 -17.16
CA GLY A 85 2.29 -13.80 -16.53
C GLY A 85 2.39 -13.72 -15.01
N SER A 86 1.92 -12.63 -14.37
CA SER A 86 1.84 -12.53 -12.92
C SER A 86 0.52 -13.08 -12.38
N THR A 87 0.61 -13.79 -11.26
CA THR A 87 -0.57 -14.22 -10.49
C THR A 87 -1.03 -13.18 -9.47
N ARG A 88 -0.17 -12.20 -9.13
CA ARG A 88 -0.45 -11.12 -8.17
C ARG A 88 -0.49 -9.77 -8.87
N ASP A 89 -1.22 -8.84 -8.27
CA ASP A 89 -1.26 -7.47 -8.73
C ASP A 89 -0.01 -6.73 -8.25
N ALA A 90 0.63 -6.00 -9.17
CA ALA A 90 1.68 -5.04 -8.85
C ALA A 90 1.05 -3.69 -8.50
N LEU A 91 1.73 -2.91 -7.66
CA LEU A 91 1.36 -1.54 -7.34
C LEU A 91 2.22 -0.56 -8.13
N LEU A 92 1.57 0.43 -8.71
CA LEU A 92 2.19 1.62 -9.27
C LEU A 92 2.13 2.71 -8.20
N LEU A 93 3.29 3.13 -7.72
CA LEU A 93 3.44 4.17 -6.71
C LEU A 93 4.09 5.38 -7.33
N SER A 94 3.40 6.51 -7.35
CA SER A 94 4.01 7.77 -7.74
C SER A 94 4.53 8.52 -6.51
N PHE A 95 5.64 9.22 -6.69
CA PHE A 95 6.27 10.06 -5.69
C PHE A 95 6.48 11.45 -6.26
N LYS A 96 6.89 12.38 -5.38
CA LYS A 96 7.18 13.77 -5.76
C LYS A 96 8.23 13.85 -6.88
N ASP A 97 8.10 14.90 -7.69
CA ASP A 97 8.98 15.23 -8.81
C ASP A 97 8.97 14.11 -9.86
N ALA A 98 7.79 13.72 -10.33
CA ALA A 98 7.60 12.79 -11.45
C ALA A 98 8.37 11.46 -11.35
N LYS A 99 8.38 10.86 -10.15
CA LYS A 99 8.95 9.54 -9.89
C LYS A 99 7.84 8.49 -9.86
N LEU A 100 8.10 7.33 -10.46
CA LEU A 100 7.18 6.20 -10.47
C LEU A 100 7.94 4.92 -10.13
N SER A 101 7.39 4.12 -9.22
CA SER A 101 7.88 2.78 -8.90
C SER A 101 6.79 1.75 -9.16
N VAL A 102 7.17 0.63 -9.76
CA VAL A 102 6.30 -0.56 -9.88
C VAL A 102 6.82 -1.60 -8.90
N VAL A 103 6.00 -2.03 -7.95
CA VAL A 103 6.38 -2.97 -6.90
C VAL A 103 5.42 -4.15 -6.82
N GLU A 104 5.92 -5.31 -6.46
CA GLU A 104 5.13 -6.50 -6.14
C GLU A 104 5.45 -6.98 -4.72
N TYR A 105 4.53 -7.75 -4.13
CA TYR A 105 4.80 -8.45 -2.88
C TYR A 105 5.68 -9.67 -3.14
N ASP A 106 6.78 -9.81 -2.40
CA ASP A 106 7.60 -11.03 -2.37
C ASP A 106 7.26 -11.90 -1.14
N PRO A 107 6.63 -13.07 -1.32
CA PRO A 107 6.29 -13.97 -0.22
C PRO A 107 7.50 -14.61 0.46
N GLY A 108 8.65 -14.69 -0.22
CA GLY A 108 9.86 -15.30 0.34
C GLY A 108 10.49 -14.44 1.43
N THR A 109 10.41 -13.12 1.26
CA THR A 109 10.99 -12.13 2.19
C THR A 109 9.95 -11.38 3.01
N HIS A 110 8.67 -11.49 2.64
CA HIS A 110 7.59 -10.67 3.19
C HIS A 110 7.86 -9.16 3.01
N ASP A 111 8.44 -8.79 1.88
CA ASP A 111 8.84 -7.43 1.54
C ASP A 111 8.30 -6.99 0.16
N LEU A 112 8.48 -5.72 -0.17
CA LEU A 112 8.24 -5.19 -1.51
C LEU A 112 9.44 -5.47 -2.41
N LYS A 113 9.20 -6.20 -3.49
CA LYS A 113 10.16 -6.32 -4.59
C LYS A 113 9.88 -5.25 -5.63
N THR A 114 10.91 -4.44 -5.91
CA THR A 114 10.84 -3.44 -6.98
C THR A 114 10.99 -4.11 -8.33
N LEU A 115 9.99 -3.95 -9.20
CA LEU A 115 9.98 -4.44 -10.57
C LEU A 115 10.62 -3.44 -11.53
N SER A 116 10.28 -2.17 -11.40
CA SER A 116 10.89 -1.09 -12.18
C SER A 116 10.84 0.25 -11.45
N LEU A 117 11.76 1.14 -11.83
CA LEU A 117 11.82 2.52 -11.37
C LEU A 117 11.91 3.44 -12.59
N HIS A 118 11.11 4.52 -12.58
CA HIS A 118 11.06 5.50 -13.65
C HIS A 118 11.20 6.91 -13.08
N TYR A 119 12.11 7.69 -13.67
CA TYR A 119 12.42 9.06 -13.28
C TYR A 119 12.17 9.97 -14.47
N PHE A 120 11.26 10.92 -14.32
CA PHE A 120 10.91 11.88 -15.38
C PHE A 120 11.22 13.32 -14.91
N GLU A 121 12.38 13.50 -14.28
CA GLU A 121 12.76 14.75 -13.60
C GLU A 121 13.48 15.76 -14.51
N GLU A 122 13.70 15.39 -15.76
CA GLU A 122 14.43 16.18 -16.77
C GLU A 122 13.82 17.59 -16.91
N PRO A 123 14.65 18.66 -16.88
CA PRO A 123 14.17 20.04 -16.98
C PRO A 123 13.31 20.30 -18.22
N GLU A 124 13.61 19.64 -19.34
CA GLU A 124 12.91 19.74 -20.61
C GLU A 124 11.46 19.28 -20.50
N LEU A 125 11.17 18.30 -19.64
CA LEU A 125 9.83 17.78 -19.37
C LEU A 125 8.98 18.69 -18.48
N ARG A 126 9.60 19.67 -17.81
CA ARG A 126 8.89 20.63 -16.93
C ARG A 126 8.30 21.81 -17.71
N VAL A 127 8.68 21.98 -18.96
CA VAL A 127 8.17 23.06 -19.81
C VAL A 127 6.83 22.61 -20.39
N SER A 128 5.76 23.32 -20.04
CA SER A 128 4.46 23.13 -20.69
C SER A 128 4.60 23.40 -22.19
N PRO A 129 4.02 22.56 -23.08
CA PRO A 129 3.99 22.87 -24.50
C PRO A 129 3.34 24.24 -24.68
N VAL A 130 4.03 25.12 -25.42
CA VAL A 130 3.60 26.50 -25.74
C VAL A 130 2.38 26.46 -26.66
#